data_AF-A0A0P9S4S3-F1
#
_entry.id   AF-A0A0P9S4S3-F1
#
_cell.length_a   1.000
_cell.length_b   1.000
_cell.length_c   1.000
_cell.angle_alpha   90.00
_cell.angle_beta   90.00
_cell.angle_gamma   90.00
#
_symmetry.space_group_name_H-M   'P 1'
#
loop_
_entity.id
_entity.type
_entity.pdbx_description
1 polymer ?
#
loop_
_entity_poly.entity_id
_entity_poly.type
_entity_poly.pdbx_seq_one_letter_code
_entity_poly.pdbx_strand_id
1 'polypeptide(L)'
;MIQAPDPIIFGERALCIEDVLALANRQAPSALQGDAEFRARIARGAQFLDSLLNKEGVIYGVTTGYGDSCVVAVPLEHVEALPQHLYTFHGCGLGKLLDAQATRAVLAARLQSLCQGVSGVRVELLERLQAFIDQDVLPLIPEEGSVGASGDLTPLSYVAATLSGERDVMFRGERRPPATCTANWAGRRWCCAPRKRWR
;
A
#
# COMPACT_ATOMS: atom_id res chain seq x y z
N MET A 1 24.98 -24.61 -10.76
CA MET A 1 24.60 -23.48 -9.89
C MET A 1 23.39 -22.83 -10.53
N ILE A 2 22.23 -22.84 -9.87
CA ILE A 2 21.05 -22.14 -10.40
C ILE A 2 21.25 -20.67 -10.04
N GLN A 3 21.43 -19.83 -11.05
CA GLN A 3 21.51 -18.38 -10.87
C GLN A 3 20.19 -17.91 -10.26
N ALA A 4 20.25 -17.10 -9.20
CA ALA A 4 19.05 -16.52 -8.64
C ALA A 4 18.36 -15.68 -9.74
N PRO A 5 17.02 -15.76 -9.86
CA PRO A 5 16.29 -14.99 -10.85
C PRO A 5 16.50 -13.49 -10.61
N ASP A 6 16.60 -12.72 -11.70
CA ASP A 6 16.77 -11.28 -11.62
C ASP A 6 15.58 -10.63 -10.90
N PRO A 7 15.82 -9.57 -10.09
CA PRO A 7 14.75 -8.89 -9.38
C PRO A 7 13.82 -8.16 -10.34
N ILE A 8 12.53 -8.18 -10.01
CA ILE A 8 11.55 -7.30 -10.64
C ILE A 8 11.62 -5.94 -9.92
N ILE A 9 12.01 -4.91 -10.67
CA ILE A 9 12.24 -3.56 -10.15
C ILE A 9 11.00 -2.68 -10.38
N PHE A 10 10.30 -2.37 -9.31
CA PHE A 10 9.17 -1.43 -9.31
C PHE A 10 9.65 -0.01 -9.62
N GLY A 11 8.95 0.66 -10.55
CA GLY A 11 9.22 2.04 -10.94
C GLY A 11 10.22 2.25 -12.08
N GLU A 12 10.92 1.18 -12.52
CA GLU A 12 11.80 1.20 -13.69
C GLU A 12 11.01 1.14 -15.00
N ARG A 13 10.04 0.22 -15.08
CA ARG A 13 9.16 0.05 -16.24
C ARG A 13 7.74 -0.33 -15.81
N ALA A 14 6.81 -0.33 -16.76
CA ALA A 14 5.53 -0.99 -16.55
C ALA A 14 5.73 -2.50 -16.33
N LEU A 15 5.01 -3.07 -15.36
CA LEU A 15 4.97 -4.52 -15.18
C LEU A 15 4.10 -5.16 -16.26
N CYS A 16 4.54 -6.30 -16.77
CA CYS A 16 3.69 -7.20 -17.54
C CYS A 16 3.02 -8.22 -16.61
N ILE A 17 2.10 -9.02 -17.16
CA ILE A 17 1.38 -10.04 -16.39
C ILE A 17 2.36 -11.08 -15.83
N GLU A 18 3.39 -11.43 -16.61
CA GLU A 18 4.42 -12.38 -16.23
C GLU A 18 5.21 -11.92 -15.00
N ASP A 19 5.49 -10.61 -14.88
CA ASP A 19 6.14 -10.06 -13.68
C ASP A 19 5.25 -10.24 -12.45
N VAL A 20 3.95 -9.92 -12.58
CA VAL A 20 2.99 -10.06 -11.49
C VAL A 20 2.86 -11.53 -11.07
N LEU A 21 2.80 -12.45 -12.03
CA LEU A 21 2.78 -13.88 -11.77
C LEU A 21 4.07 -14.36 -11.10
N ALA A 22 5.24 -13.91 -11.56
CA ALA A 22 6.52 -14.26 -10.96
C ALA A 22 6.60 -13.79 -9.50
N LEU A 23 6.15 -12.56 -9.20
CA LEU A 23 6.07 -12.06 -7.83
C LEU A 23 5.05 -12.85 -6.98
N ALA A 24 3.85 -13.08 -7.54
CA ALA A 24 2.77 -13.79 -6.86
C ALA A 24 3.16 -15.23 -6.49
N ASN A 25 3.92 -15.89 -7.37
CA ASN A 25 4.44 -17.25 -7.19
C ASN A 25 5.79 -17.31 -6.47
N ARG A 26 6.34 -16.17 -6.02
CA ARG A 26 7.69 -16.06 -5.42
C ARG A 26 8.84 -16.58 -6.30
N GLN A 27 8.68 -16.49 -7.62
CA GLN A 27 9.67 -16.91 -8.60
C GLN A 27 10.70 -15.82 -8.91
N ALA A 28 10.50 -14.59 -8.44
CA ALA A 28 11.46 -13.50 -8.56
C ALA A 28 11.45 -12.63 -7.30
N PRO A 29 12.62 -12.09 -6.88
CA PRO A 29 12.66 -11.11 -5.80
C PRO A 29 12.06 -9.78 -6.25
N SER A 30 11.60 -8.99 -5.29
CA SER A 30 11.11 -7.62 -5.54
C SER A 30 12.16 -6.60 -5.17
N ALA A 31 12.29 -5.53 -5.96
CA ALA A 31 13.08 -4.37 -5.62
C ALA A 31 12.31 -3.09 -5.95
N LEU A 32 12.58 -2.01 -5.23
CA LEU A 32 12.07 -0.68 -5.57
C LEU A 32 13.20 0.13 -6.19
N GLN A 33 12.91 0.89 -7.25
CA GLN A 33 13.88 1.78 -7.86
C GLN A 33 14.50 2.70 -6.80
N GLY A 34 15.83 2.73 -6.78
CA GLY A 34 16.63 3.44 -5.77
C GLY A 34 17.17 4.78 -6.25
N ASP A 35 17.10 5.07 -7.55
CA ASP A 35 17.70 6.27 -8.12
C ASP A 35 17.07 7.58 -7.59
N ALA A 36 17.87 8.65 -7.63
CA ALA A 36 17.48 9.95 -7.10
C ALA A 36 16.33 10.60 -7.88
N GLU A 37 16.22 10.33 -9.19
CA GLU A 37 15.18 10.89 -10.05
C GLU A 37 13.81 10.28 -9.71
N PHE A 38 13.75 8.96 -9.55
CA PHE A 38 12.56 8.23 -9.11
C PHE A 38 12.09 8.74 -7.75
N ARG A 39 12.99 8.80 -6.76
CA ARG A 39 12.66 9.32 -5.42
C ARG A 39 12.16 10.75 -5.46
N ALA A 40 12.80 11.61 -6.27
CA ALA A 40 12.36 12.99 -6.47
C ALA A 40 10.99 13.05 -7.14
N ARG A 41 10.69 12.17 -8.11
CA ARG A 41 9.38 12.09 -8.77
C ARG A 41 8.26 11.77 -7.78
N ILE A 42 8.45 10.78 -6.91
CA ILE A 42 7.47 10.44 -5.87
C ILE A 42 7.30 11.63 -4.91
N ALA A 43 8.39 12.23 -4.45
CA ALA A 43 8.36 13.37 -3.52
C ALA A 43 7.63 14.59 -4.11
N ARG A 44 7.79 14.87 -5.41
CA ARG A 44 7.07 15.98 -6.08
C ARG A 44 5.55 15.81 -6.01
N GLY A 45 5.04 14.58 -6.13
CA GLY A 45 3.60 14.31 -6.01
C GLY A 45 3.06 14.68 -4.63
N ALA A 46 3.77 14.28 -3.56
CA ALA A 46 3.39 14.63 -2.18
C ALA A 46 3.48 16.15 -1.93
N GLN A 47 4.58 16.78 -2.37
CA GLN A 47 4.76 18.24 -2.23
C GLN A 47 3.72 19.05 -3.01
N PHE A 48 3.30 18.56 -4.18
CA PHE A 48 2.23 19.16 -4.95
C PHE A 48 0.90 19.13 -4.19
N LEU A 49 0.57 17.99 -3.56
CA LEU A 49 -0.63 17.87 -2.74
C LEU A 49 -0.60 18.83 -1.54
N ASP A 50 0.52 18.91 -0.83
CA ASP A 50 0.69 19.86 0.28
C ASP A 50 0.55 21.32 -0.18
N SER A 51 1.11 21.64 -1.35
CA SER A 51 1.02 22.98 -1.95
C SER A 51 -0.40 23.32 -2.38
N LEU A 52 -1.13 22.36 -2.95
CA LEU A 52 -2.52 22.53 -3.36
C LEU A 52 -3.42 22.75 -2.14
N LEU A 53 -3.19 21.97 -1.07
CA LEU A 53 -3.91 22.09 0.19
C LEU A 53 -3.75 23.48 0.80
N ASN A 54 -2.53 24.02 0.78
CA ASN A 54 -2.23 25.36 1.29
C ASN A 54 -2.84 26.49 0.44
N LYS A 55 -3.00 26.28 -0.88
CA LYS A 55 -3.51 27.31 -1.80
C LYS A 55 -5.03 27.31 -1.92
N GLU A 56 -5.63 26.13 -2.08
CA GLU A 56 -7.05 25.99 -2.42
C GLU A 56 -7.90 25.60 -1.21
N GLY A 57 -7.31 24.98 -0.18
CA GLY A 57 -8.00 24.59 1.05
C GLY A 57 -9.00 23.44 0.91
N VAL A 58 -9.54 23.18 -0.30
CA VAL A 58 -10.57 22.17 -0.56
C VAL A 58 -10.09 21.17 -1.61
N ILE A 59 -9.84 19.94 -1.19
CA ILE A 59 -9.39 18.83 -2.05
C ILE A 59 -10.22 17.59 -1.69
N TYR A 60 -10.84 16.98 -2.71
CA TYR A 60 -11.66 15.79 -2.54
C TYR A 60 -10.91 14.67 -1.83
N GLY A 61 -11.51 14.12 -0.76
CA GLY A 61 -10.95 13.00 0.01
C GLY A 61 -9.70 13.37 0.83
N VAL A 62 -9.33 14.65 0.87
CA VAL A 62 -8.23 15.18 1.70
C VAL A 62 -8.77 16.18 2.71
N THR A 63 -9.52 17.19 2.27
CA THR A 63 -10.25 18.14 3.15
C THR A 63 -11.76 18.09 2.98
N THR A 64 -12.27 17.05 2.33
CA THR A 64 -13.70 16.77 2.23
C THR A 64 -14.01 15.34 2.65
N GLY A 65 -15.29 15.03 2.83
CA GLY A 65 -15.76 13.65 2.88
C GLY A 65 -15.57 12.89 1.56
N TYR A 66 -15.93 11.61 1.56
CA TYR A 66 -15.82 10.69 0.42
C TYR A 66 -17.19 10.36 -0.17
N GLY A 67 -17.24 10.03 -1.46
CA GLY A 67 -18.48 9.63 -2.12
C GLY A 67 -19.57 10.72 -2.02
N ASP A 68 -20.74 10.35 -1.50
CA ASP A 68 -21.88 11.28 -1.33
C ASP A 68 -21.58 12.44 -0.36
N SER A 69 -20.61 12.26 0.55
CA SER A 69 -20.15 13.31 1.47
C SER A 69 -19.06 14.22 0.88
N CYS A 70 -18.80 14.18 -0.42
CA CYS A 70 -17.77 14.99 -1.07
C CYS A 70 -17.99 16.51 -0.95
N VAL A 71 -19.23 16.93 -0.72
CA VAL A 71 -19.62 18.33 -0.51
C VAL A 71 -19.42 18.81 0.93
N VAL A 72 -19.09 17.90 1.85
CA VAL A 72 -18.88 18.22 3.26
C VAL A 72 -17.41 18.51 3.48
N ALA A 73 -17.09 19.76 3.81
CA ALA A 73 -15.75 20.16 4.22
C ALA A 73 -15.38 19.54 5.58
N VAL A 74 -14.12 19.13 5.71
CA VAL A 74 -13.56 18.57 6.94
C VAL A 74 -12.59 19.57 7.54
N PRO A 75 -12.75 19.95 8.83
CA PRO A 75 -11.81 20.81 9.53
C PRO A 75 -10.37 20.27 9.49
N LEU A 76 -9.37 21.15 9.37
CA LEU A 76 -7.97 20.76 9.20
C LEU A 76 -7.44 19.90 10.35
N GLU A 77 -7.94 20.11 11.58
CA GLU A 77 -7.63 19.29 12.75
C GLU A 77 -8.12 17.83 12.65
N HIS A 78 -9.08 17.55 11.76
CA HIS A 78 -9.65 16.21 11.53
C HIS A 78 -9.09 15.52 10.28
N VAL A 79 -8.42 16.24 9.39
CA VAL A 79 -7.86 15.71 8.14
C VAL A 79 -6.94 14.52 8.40
N GLU A 80 -6.12 14.58 9.46
CA GLU A 80 -5.20 13.48 9.82
C GLU A 80 -5.91 12.17 10.16
N ALA A 81 -7.14 12.24 10.67
CA ALA A 81 -7.91 11.07 11.05
C ALA A 81 -8.72 10.49 9.87
N LEU A 82 -8.90 11.25 8.78
CA LEU A 82 -9.73 10.83 7.66
C LEU A 82 -9.27 9.52 7.00
N PRO A 83 -7.98 9.28 6.72
CA PRO A 83 -7.55 8.01 6.15
C PRO A 83 -7.88 6.82 7.07
N GLN A 84 -7.74 7.03 8.39
CA GLN A 84 -8.08 6.02 9.39
C GLN A 84 -9.58 5.68 9.39
N HIS A 85 -10.44 6.70 9.40
CA HIS A 85 -11.87 6.48 9.31
C HIS A 85 -12.27 5.82 7.99
N LEU A 86 -11.61 6.18 6.88
CA LEU A 86 -11.91 5.62 5.56
C LEU A 86 -11.64 4.11 5.51
N TYR A 87 -10.44 3.66 5.92
CA TYR A 87 -10.13 2.24 5.88
C TYR A 87 -10.88 1.44 6.96
N THR A 88 -11.28 2.08 8.08
CA THR A 88 -12.13 1.43 9.07
C THR A 88 -13.54 1.22 8.51
N PHE A 89 -14.12 2.24 7.87
CA PHE A 89 -15.45 2.18 7.26
C PHE A 89 -15.54 1.15 6.11
N HIS A 90 -14.53 1.12 5.23
CA HIS A 90 -14.44 0.13 4.14
C HIS A 90 -13.95 -1.24 4.60
N GLY A 91 -13.69 -1.40 5.90
CA GLY A 91 -13.27 -2.64 6.54
C GLY A 91 -14.35 -3.71 6.65
N CYS A 92 -15.29 -3.76 5.70
CA CYS A 92 -16.54 -4.51 5.72
C CYS A 92 -16.57 -5.68 4.70
N GLY A 93 -15.41 -6.12 4.23
CA GLY A 93 -15.29 -7.24 3.30
C GLY A 93 -15.74 -8.56 3.91
N LEU A 94 -16.28 -9.44 3.08
CA LEU A 94 -16.90 -10.72 3.45
C LEU A 94 -16.31 -11.89 2.66
N GLY A 95 -16.78 -13.10 2.96
CA GLY A 95 -16.41 -14.31 2.25
C GLY A 95 -15.06 -14.87 2.68
N LYS A 96 -14.45 -15.65 1.79
CA LYS A 96 -13.12 -16.23 2.02
C LYS A 96 -12.05 -15.15 1.96
N LEU A 97 -10.91 -15.42 2.58
CA LEU A 97 -9.74 -14.59 2.38
C LEU A 97 -9.07 -14.98 1.06
N LEU A 98 -8.58 -13.99 0.33
CA LEU A 98 -7.69 -14.21 -0.81
C LEU A 98 -6.52 -15.08 -0.38
N ASP A 99 -6.14 -15.99 -1.27
CA ASP A 99 -4.95 -16.81 -1.05
C ASP A 99 -3.66 -15.97 -1.10
N ALA A 100 -2.54 -16.62 -0.78
CA ALA A 100 -1.25 -15.93 -0.72
C ALA A 100 -0.80 -15.39 -2.10
N GLN A 101 -1.14 -16.08 -3.19
CA GLN A 101 -0.76 -15.69 -4.54
C GLN A 101 -1.53 -14.43 -4.95
N ALA A 102 -2.85 -14.44 -4.78
CA ALA A 102 -3.71 -13.29 -5.05
C ALA A 102 -3.36 -12.09 -4.17
N THR A 103 -3.07 -12.30 -2.88
CA THR A 103 -2.68 -11.21 -1.97
C THR A 103 -1.37 -10.54 -2.41
N ARG A 104 -0.36 -11.30 -2.83
CA ARG A 104 0.87 -10.73 -3.42
C ARG A 104 0.59 -9.95 -4.70
N ALA A 105 -0.28 -10.45 -5.56
CA ALA A 105 -0.66 -9.75 -6.79
C ALA A 105 -1.33 -8.40 -6.49
N VAL A 106 -2.22 -8.33 -5.49
CA VAL A 106 -2.82 -7.07 -5.01
C VAL A 106 -1.75 -6.08 -4.54
N LEU A 107 -0.80 -6.54 -3.71
CA LEU A 107 0.30 -5.70 -3.23
C LEU A 107 1.18 -5.20 -4.38
N ALA A 108 1.55 -6.07 -5.33
CA ALA A 108 2.37 -5.73 -6.48
C ALA A 108 1.67 -4.71 -7.40
N ALA A 109 0.41 -4.96 -7.76
CA ALA A 109 -0.37 -4.04 -8.57
C ALA A 109 -0.51 -2.68 -7.90
N ARG A 110 -0.76 -2.65 -6.58
CA ARG A 110 -0.87 -1.39 -5.84
C ARG A 110 0.46 -0.64 -5.79
N LEU A 111 1.56 -1.33 -5.49
CA LEU A 111 2.89 -0.72 -5.47
C LEU A 111 3.26 -0.15 -6.84
N GLN A 112 3.04 -0.91 -7.92
CA GLN A 112 3.33 -0.44 -9.27
C GLN A 112 2.50 0.79 -9.66
N SER A 113 1.22 0.84 -9.27
CA SER A 113 0.37 2.02 -9.49
C SER A 113 0.95 3.25 -8.79
N LEU A 114 1.40 3.12 -7.53
CA LEU A 114 2.00 4.22 -6.78
C LEU A 114 3.34 4.70 -7.34
N CYS A 115 4.10 3.81 -8.00
CA CYS A 115 5.39 4.14 -8.62
C CYS A 115 5.29 5.16 -9.77
N GLN A 116 4.08 5.43 -10.27
CA GLN A 116 3.84 6.48 -11.27
C GLN A 116 4.08 7.90 -10.71
N GLY A 117 4.02 8.09 -9.38
CA GLY A 117 4.36 9.36 -8.73
C GLY A 117 3.27 10.45 -8.81
N VAL A 118 2.06 10.09 -9.25
CA VAL A 118 0.92 11.02 -9.37
C VAL A 118 -0.13 10.85 -8.26
N SER A 119 0.15 9.99 -7.27
CA SER A 119 -0.81 9.65 -6.20
C SER A 119 -0.65 10.48 -4.92
N GLY A 120 0.31 11.41 -4.85
CA GLY A 120 0.51 12.24 -3.66
C GLY A 120 1.04 11.51 -2.42
N VAL A 121 1.57 10.30 -2.57
CA VAL A 121 2.04 9.47 -1.44
C VAL A 121 3.52 9.70 -1.16
N ARG A 122 3.93 9.40 0.08
CA ARG A 122 5.34 9.42 0.49
C ARG A 122 6.10 8.18 0.02
N VAL A 123 7.40 8.32 -0.24
CA VAL A 123 8.25 7.21 -0.72
C VAL A 123 8.30 6.04 0.25
N GLU A 124 8.21 6.31 1.55
CA GLU A 124 8.25 5.30 2.59
C GLU A 124 7.03 4.37 2.53
N LEU A 125 5.90 4.81 1.95
CA LEU A 125 4.75 3.94 1.70
C LEU A 125 5.09 2.88 0.65
N LEU A 126 5.80 3.26 -0.42
CA LEU A 126 6.25 2.34 -1.46
C LEU A 126 7.28 1.36 -0.91
N GLU A 127 8.24 1.85 -0.11
CA GLU A 127 9.23 1.01 0.57
C GLU A 127 8.57 0.00 1.52
N ARG A 128 7.51 0.41 2.24
CA ARG A 128 6.75 -0.47 3.13
C ARG A 128 5.98 -1.54 2.37
N LEU A 129 5.33 -1.18 1.27
CA LEU A 129 4.63 -2.13 0.40
C LEU A 129 5.60 -3.14 -0.23
N GLN A 130 6.76 -2.68 -0.69
CA GLN A 130 7.80 -3.56 -1.22
C GLN A 130 8.31 -4.51 -0.12
N ALA A 131 8.54 -4.02 1.10
CA ALA A 131 8.93 -4.86 2.21
C ALA A 131 7.86 -5.92 2.56
N PHE A 132 6.56 -5.60 2.42
CA PHE A 132 5.49 -6.59 2.62
C PHE A 132 5.57 -7.73 1.59
N ILE A 133 5.82 -7.40 0.32
CA ILE A 133 5.99 -8.40 -0.75
C ILE A 133 7.24 -9.26 -0.49
N ASP A 134 8.38 -8.61 -0.23
CA ASP A 134 9.67 -9.27 -0.03
C ASP A 134 9.70 -10.18 1.21
N GLN A 135 9.15 -9.69 2.32
CA GLN A 135 9.12 -10.40 3.60
C GLN A 135 7.91 -11.33 3.75
N ASP A 136 7.06 -11.39 2.74
CA ASP A 136 5.86 -12.22 2.74
C ASP A 136 4.91 -11.93 3.92
N VAL A 137 4.67 -10.66 4.13
CA VAL A 137 3.70 -10.15 5.09
C VAL A 137 2.43 -9.84 4.31
N LEU A 138 1.44 -10.71 4.46
CA LEU A 138 0.25 -10.70 3.61
C LEU A 138 -0.95 -10.18 4.42
N PRO A 139 -1.55 -9.04 4.04
CA PRO A 139 -2.82 -8.60 4.61
C PRO A 139 -3.90 -9.67 4.45
N LEU A 140 -4.78 -9.83 5.43
CA LEU A 140 -5.91 -10.76 5.34
C LEU A 140 -7.06 -10.09 4.57
N ILE A 141 -7.08 -10.22 3.25
CA ILE A 141 -8.03 -9.52 2.37
C ILE A 141 -9.22 -10.43 2.05
N PRO A 142 -10.48 -10.05 2.38
CA PRO A 142 -11.65 -10.81 1.95
C PRO A 142 -11.92 -10.69 0.44
N GLU A 143 -12.46 -11.75 -0.15
CA GLU A 143 -12.78 -11.87 -1.59
C GLU A 143 -14.02 -11.05 -2.00
N GLU A 144 -14.93 -10.74 -1.07
CA GLU A 144 -16.19 -10.07 -1.35
C GLU A 144 -16.28 -8.68 -0.70
N GLY A 145 -17.06 -7.79 -1.32
CA GLY A 145 -17.39 -6.46 -0.78
C GLY A 145 -16.91 -5.27 -1.63
N SER A 146 -16.25 -5.51 -2.76
CA SER A 146 -16.00 -4.51 -3.80
C SER A 146 -17.02 -4.66 -4.93
N VAL A 147 -17.44 -3.53 -5.52
CA VAL A 147 -18.24 -3.49 -6.76
C VAL A 147 -17.43 -2.94 -7.94
N GLY A 148 -16.13 -2.64 -7.75
CA GLY A 148 -15.22 -2.15 -8.79
C GLY A 148 -15.49 -0.74 -9.33
N ALA A 149 -16.56 -0.05 -8.90
CA ALA A 149 -17.00 1.22 -9.48
C ALA A 149 -16.05 2.41 -9.21
N SER A 150 -15.40 2.46 -8.04
CA SER A 150 -14.48 3.53 -7.61
C SER A 150 -13.09 2.97 -7.26
N GLY A 151 -12.75 1.81 -7.85
CA GLY A 151 -11.64 0.97 -7.45
C GLY A 151 -12.00 -0.01 -6.33
N ASP A 152 -11.02 -0.80 -5.90
CA ASP A 152 -11.20 -1.85 -4.89
C ASP A 152 -11.06 -1.33 -3.45
N LEU A 153 -11.89 -0.36 -3.09
CA LEU A 153 -11.84 0.31 -1.78
C LEU A 153 -11.92 -0.68 -0.61
N THR A 154 -12.86 -1.64 -0.66
CA THR A 154 -13.03 -2.65 0.38
C THR A 154 -11.77 -3.51 0.53
N PRO A 155 -11.27 -4.22 -0.51
CA PRO A 155 -10.00 -4.96 -0.42
C PRO A 155 -8.79 -4.11 0.01
N LEU A 156 -8.61 -2.93 -0.58
CA LEU A 156 -7.46 -2.06 -0.30
C LEU A 156 -7.52 -1.42 1.09
N SER A 157 -8.70 -1.32 1.71
CA SER A 157 -8.83 -0.88 3.10
C SER A 157 -8.12 -1.83 4.06
N TYR A 158 -8.13 -3.14 3.80
CA TYR A 158 -7.42 -4.13 4.62
C TYR A 158 -5.91 -3.99 4.46
N VAL A 159 -5.43 -3.65 3.25
CA VAL A 159 -4.02 -3.32 3.01
C VAL A 159 -3.62 -2.07 3.78
N ALA A 160 -4.40 -0.98 3.66
CA ALA A 160 -4.12 0.29 4.33
C ALA A 160 -4.14 0.16 5.86
N ALA A 161 -5.13 -0.55 6.41
CA ALA A 161 -5.23 -0.79 7.84
C ALA A 161 -4.03 -1.64 8.34
N THR A 162 -3.63 -2.67 7.59
CA THR A 162 -2.44 -3.46 7.90
C THR A 162 -1.14 -2.63 7.87
N LEU A 163 -0.96 -1.78 6.85
CA LEU A 163 0.17 -0.84 6.79
C LEU A 163 0.13 0.17 7.96
N SER A 164 -1.05 0.47 8.48
CA SER A 164 -1.25 1.28 9.68
C SER A 164 -1.08 0.49 10.98
N GLY A 165 -0.75 -0.80 10.92
CA GLY A 165 -0.61 -1.68 12.07
C GLY A 165 -1.94 -2.13 12.68
N GLU A 166 -3.04 -1.84 11.99
CA GLU A 166 -4.43 -2.06 12.43
C GLU A 166 -5.03 -3.19 11.59
N ARG A 167 -4.58 -4.43 11.82
CA ARG A 167 -5.18 -5.74 11.42
C ARG A 167 -4.10 -6.82 11.50
N ASP A 168 -4.51 -8.05 11.74
CA ASP A 168 -3.59 -9.19 11.65
C ASP A 168 -3.16 -9.43 10.19
N VAL A 169 -2.01 -10.10 10.05
CA VAL A 169 -1.44 -10.54 8.78
C VAL A 169 -1.26 -12.04 8.77
N MET A 170 -1.20 -12.62 7.57
CA MET A 170 -0.58 -13.92 7.38
C MET A 170 0.93 -13.71 7.25
N PHE A 171 1.70 -14.32 8.16
CA PHE A 171 3.16 -14.27 8.15
C PHE A 171 3.72 -15.65 8.49
N ARG A 172 4.53 -16.21 7.58
CA ARG A 172 5.11 -17.56 7.70
C ARG A 172 4.06 -18.66 7.95
N GLY A 173 2.92 -18.56 7.27
CA GLY A 173 1.82 -19.54 7.35
C GLY A 173 0.94 -19.40 8.58
N GLU A 174 1.17 -18.40 9.43
CA GLU A 174 0.36 -18.15 10.62
C GLU A 174 -0.25 -16.76 10.62
N ARG A 175 -1.48 -16.65 11.14
CA ARG A 175 -2.11 -15.37 11.44
C ARG A 175 -1.43 -14.73 12.64
N ARG A 176 -0.92 -13.51 12.48
CA ARG A 176 -0.12 -12.81 13.49
C ARG A 176 -0.43 -11.31 13.54
N PRO A 177 -0.36 -10.68 14.73
CA PRO A 177 -0.38 -9.22 14.83
C PRO A 177 0.86 -8.59 14.17
N PRO A 178 0.75 -7.42 13.50
CA PRO A 178 1.86 -6.74 12.82
C PRO A 178 3.12 -6.56 13.68
N ALA A 179 2.95 -6.22 14.96
CA ALA A 179 4.06 -5.99 15.89
C ALA A 179 4.94 -7.23 16.12
N THR A 180 4.41 -8.43 15.91
CA THR A 180 5.14 -9.70 16.11
C THR A 180 5.86 -10.17 14.84
N CYS A 181 5.59 -9.54 13.69
CA CYS A 181 6.16 -9.92 12.41
C CYS A 181 7.47 -9.16 12.19
N THR A 182 8.60 -9.80 12.51
CA THR A 182 9.94 -9.22 12.36
C THR A 182 10.81 -10.05 11.42
N ALA A 183 11.69 -9.37 10.69
CA ALA A 183 12.62 -10.00 9.78
C ALA A 183 13.90 -9.17 9.61
N ASN A 184 14.92 -9.76 9.00
CA ASN A 184 16.13 -9.05 8.59
C ASN A 184 15.94 -8.60 7.15
N TRP A 185 15.93 -7.29 6.92
CA TRP A 185 15.70 -6.70 5.60
C TRP A 185 16.69 -5.56 5.36
N ALA A 186 17.35 -5.57 4.20
CA ALA A 186 18.40 -4.61 3.85
C ALA A 186 19.45 -4.37 4.97
N GLY A 187 19.90 -5.46 5.60
CA GLY A 187 20.91 -5.44 6.68
C GLY A 187 20.41 -4.89 8.03
N ARG A 188 19.10 -4.67 8.20
CA ARG A 188 18.51 -4.12 9.43
C ARG A 188 17.33 -4.97 9.92
N ARG A 189 17.06 -4.92 11.23
CA ARG A 189 15.84 -5.49 11.81
C ARG A 189 14.63 -4.65 11.35
N TRP A 190 13.76 -5.28 10.58
CA TRP A 190 12.50 -4.73 10.11
C TRP A 190 11.33 -5.32 10.91
N CYS A 191 10.28 -4.53 11.08
CA CYS A 191 9.03 -4.91 11.74
C CYS A 191 7.87 -4.49 10.86
N CYS A 192 6.86 -5.35 10.74
CA CYS A 192 5.64 -5.04 10.01
C CYS A 192 4.87 -3.88 10.63
N ALA A 193 4.88 -3.72 11.97
CA ALA A 193 4.21 -2.60 12.62
C ALA A 193 4.82 -1.24 12.20
N PRO A 194 3.98 -0.20 12.04
CA PRO A 194 4.43 1.12 11.65
C PRO A 194 5.31 1.74 12.73
N ARG A 195 6.40 2.42 12.33
CA ARG A 195 7.28 3.12 13.28
C ARG A 195 6.74 4.49 13.73
N LYS A 196 5.82 5.10 12.97
CA LYS A 196 5.09 6.36 13.26
C LYS A 196 3.72 6.31 12.55
N ARG A 197 2.69 7.02 13.04
CA ARG A 197 1.42 7.24 12.30
C ARG A 197 1.73 7.94 10.97
N TRP A 198 1.18 7.45 9.86
CA TRP A 198 1.55 7.89 8.51
C TRP A 198 0.59 8.98 8.00
N ARG A 199 1.14 10.06 7.41
CA ARG A 199 0.52 10.80 6.28
C ARG A 199 0.83 10.12 4.94
#